data_AF-A0A955YGP4-F1
#
_entry.id   AF-A0A955YGP4-F1
#
_cell.length_a   1.000
_cell.length_b   1.000
_cell.length_c   1.000
_cell.angle_alpha   90.00
_cell.angle_beta   90.00
_cell.angle_gamma   90.00
#
_symmetry.space_group_name_H-M   'P 1'
#
loop_
_entity.id
_entity.type
_entity.pdbx_description
1 polymer ?
#
loop_
_entity_poly.entity_id
_entity_poly.type
_entity_poly.pdbx_seq_one_letter_code
_entity_poly.pdbx_strand_id
1 'polypeptide(L)'
;AVWLSRAGTTEELTSNYTFMADASLWGPGVLIGLLGATLSSALSSLVGAPRILLALARDGIVRDVGGIGRVSKNGEPRRAMLVSGAIVLLGLLLRDLNAIAPLISMFFLITYGVINVVVLLEGSLGLQSYRPTLRVSRLVPLMGALGCTFAMFIVNPTVSLLSLGVVFGLYAVSLRRGLGRAGDSR
;
A
#
# COMPACT_ATOMS: atom_id res chain seq x y z
N ALA A 1 -7.37 21.54 -2.12
CA ALA A 1 -7.14 21.80 -3.56
C ALA A 1 -7.60 23.18 -3.99
N VAL A 2 -8.82 23.63 -3.66
CA VAL A 2 -9.39 24.92 -4.15
C VAL A 2 -8.56 26.16 -3.76
N TRP A 3 -7.97 26.18 -2.56
CA TRP A 3 -7.11 27.30 -2.13
C TRP A 3 -5.80 27.34 -2.92
N LEU A 4 -5.11 26.21 -3.08
CA LEU A 4 -3.88 26.08 -3.86
C LEU A 4 -4.08 26.45 -5.35
N SER A 5 -5.20 26.04 -5.96
CA SER A 5 -5.52 26.42 -7.34
C SER A 5 -5.81 27.90 -7.54
N ARG A 6 -6.08 28.65 -6.45
CA ARG A 6 -6.25 30.10 -6.47
C ARG A 6 -5.02 30.86 -6.02
N ALA A 7 -4.12 30.21 -5.28
CA ALA A 7 -2.97 30.85 -4.64
C ALA A 7 -1.75 30.94 -5.55
N GLY A 8 -1.61 30.07 -6.56
CA GLY A 8 -0.45 30.04 -7.44
C GLY A 8 -0.77 29.59 -8.87
N THR A 9 0.11 29.93 -9.79
CA THR A 9 0.04 29.47 -11.19
C THR A 9 0.44 28.00 -11.31
N THR A 10 0.02 27.31 -12.37
CA THR A 10 0.35 25.89 -12.59
C THR A 10 1.87 25.66 -12.63
N GLU A 11 2.62 26.59 -13.19
CA GLU A 11 4.08 26.51 -13.31
C GLU A 11 4.76 26.59 -11.94
N GLU A 12 4.32 27.51 -11.07
CA GLU A 12 4.80 27.61 -9.68
C GLU A 12 4.50 26.36 -8.86
N LEU A 13 3.31 25.76 -9.02
CA LEU A 13 2.92 24.55 -8.31
C LEU A 13 3.71 23.31 -8.74
N THR A 14 4.23 23.29 -9.96
CA THR A 14 5.04 22.16 -10.48
C THR A 14 6.54 22.32 -10.22
N SER A 15 7.03 23.55 -10.08
CA SER A 15 8.47 23.84 -9.93
C SER A 15 8.88 24.09 -8.48
N ASN A 16 8.01 24.71 -7.67
CA ASN A 16 8.33 25.07 -6.29
C ASN A 16 7.74 24.07 -5.29
N TYR A 17 8.58 23.16 -4.80
CA TYR A 17 8.21 22.18 -3.77
C TYR A 17 7.89 22.79 -2.40
N THR A 18 8.33 24.03 -2.11
CA THR A 18 8.07 24.74 -0.85
C THR A 18 6.98 25.79 -0.96
N PHE A 19 6.25 25.83 -2.08
CA PHE A 19 5.20 26.82 -2.34
C PHE A 19 4.18 26.93 -1.20
N MET A 20 3.80 25.80 -0.59
CA MET A 20 2.86 25.79 0.54
C MET A 20 3.41 26.50 1.79
N ALA A 21 4.73 26.48 2.02
CA ALA A 21 5.34 27.20 3.12
C ALA A 21 5.39 28.71 2.80
N ASP A 22 5.76 29.07 1.56
CA ASP A 22 5.90 30.45 1.11
C ASP A 22 4.56 31.19 1.08
N ALA A 23 3.49 30.53 0.65
CA ALA A 23 2.15 31.11 0.56
C ALA A 23 1.38 31.11 1.89
N SER A 24 1.95 30.54 2.97
CA SER A 24 1.27 30.40 4.26
C SER A 24 1.49 31.61 5.17
N LEU A 25 0.51 31.87 6.06
CA LEU A 25 0.64 32.92 7.09
C LEU A 25 1.82 32.66 8.05
N TRP A 26 2.19 31.39 8.24
CA TRP A 26 3.29 30.97 9.11
C TRP A 26 4.08 29.79 8.52
N GLY A 27 5.05 30.12 7.65
CA GLY A 27 5.90 29.14 6.94
C GLY A 27 6.58 28.09 7.82
N PRO A 28 7.24 28.47 8.95
CA PRO A 28 7.84 27.49 9.86
C PRO A 28 6.82 26.48 10.43
N GLY A 29 5.57 26.90 10.66
CA GLY A 29 4.51 26.01 11.12
C GLY A 29 4.17 24.93 10.11
N VAL A 30 4.18 25.26 8.81
CA VAL A 30 3.98 24.29 7.72
C VAL A 30 5.11 23.25 7.70
N LEU A 31 6.37 23.69 7.86
CA LEU A 31 7.52 22.79 7.90
C LEU A 31 7.50 21.85 9.11
N ILE A 32 7.14 22.35 10.30
CA ILE A 32 6.99 21.52 11.49
C ILE A 32 5.88 20.48 11.28
N GLY A 33 4.74 20.89 10.72
CA GLY A 33 3.65 19.99 10.38
C GLY A 33 4.03 18.93 9.35
N LEU A 34 4.76 19.31 8.30
CA LEU A 34 5.28 18.41 7.28
C LEU A 34 6.21 17.34 7.88
N LEU A 35 7.18 17.76 8.71
CA LEU A 35 8.09 16.85 9.40
C LEU A 35 7.35 15.92 10.37
N GLY A 36 6.40 16.45 11.14
CA GLY A 36 5.59 15.65 12.06
C GLY A 36 4.72 14.60 11.34
N ALA A 37 4.03 15.00 10.27
CA ALA A 37 3.16 14.12 9.50
C ALA A 37 3.95 13.01 8.78
N THR A 38 5.09 13.36 8.19
CA THR A 38 5.97 12.40 7.49
C THR A 38 6.61 11.41 8.47
N LEU A 39 7.15 11.88 9.60
CA LEU A 39 7.71 11.01 10.63
C LEU A 39 6.64 10.07 11.22
N SER A 40 5.45 10.58 11.52
CA SER A 40 4.35 9.77 12.05
C SER A 40 3.95 8.66 11.07
N SER A 41 3.73 9.00 9.80
CA SER A 41 3.36 8.04 8.76
C SER A 41 4.45 6.99 8.50
N ALA A 42 5.72 7.42 8.53
CA ALA A 42 6.86 6.53 8.38
C ALA A 42 6.97 5.55 9.55
N LEU A 43 6.82 6.01 10.79
CA LEU A 43 6.84 5.15 11.98
C LEU A 43 5.69 4.13 11.96
N SER A 44 4.47 4.55 11.63
CA SER A 44 3.33 3.64 11.49
C SER A 44 3.60 2.55 10.45
N SER A 45 4.19 2.91 9.31
CA SER A 45 4.52 1.96 8.23
C SER A 45 5.65 1.00 8.62
N LEU A 46 6.67 1.51 9.32
CA LEU A 46 7.81 0.72 9.80
C LEU A 46 7.39 -0.33 10.84
N VAL A 47 6.34 -0.06 11.60
CA VAL A 47 5.80 -0.98 12.59
C VAL A 47 4.77 -1.94 11.98
N GLY A 48 3.96 -1.47 11.02
CA GLY A 48 2.91 -2.26 10.37
C GLY A 48 3.45 -3.32 9.40
N ALA A 49 4.33 -2.93 8.48
CA ALA A 49 4.80 -3.81 7.41
C ALA A 49 5.47 -5.11 7.90
N PRO A 50 6.37 -5.10 8.90
CA PRO A 50 6.98 -6.31 9.44
C PRO A 50 5.98 -7.28 10.06
N ARG A 51 4.89 -6.77 10.66
CA ARG A 51 3.85 -7.61 11.29
C ARG A 51 2.98 -8.29 10.25
N ILE A 52 2.67 -7.61 9.16
CA ILE A 52 1.99 -8.22 8.00
C ILE A 52 2.89 -9.31 7.40
N LEU A 53 4.18 -9.00 7.17
CA LEU A 53 5.12 -9.98 6.63
C LEU A 53 5.30 -11.21 7.55
N LEU A 54 5.34 -10.99 8.86
CA LEU A 54 5.37 -12.07 9.86
C LEU A 54 4.13 -12.97 9.73
N ALA A 55 2.93 -12.39 9.67
CA ALA A 55 1.68 -13.15 9.57
C ALA A 55 1.65 -13.99 8.28
N LEU A 56 1.98 -13.37 7.14
CA LEU A 56 2.07 -14.07 5.86
C LEU A 56 3.09 -15.22 5.86
N ALA A 57 4.22 -15.08 6.58
CA ALA A 57 5.20 -16.15 6.71
C ALA A 57 4.74 -17.28 7.65
N ARG A 58 3.97 -16.95 8.71
CA ARG A 58 3.38 -17.95 9.63
C ARG A 58 2.28 -18.77 8.98
N ASP A 59 1.47 -18.13 8.15
CA ASP A 59 0.39 -18.78 7.39
C ASP A 59 0.92 -19.55 6.17
N GLY A 60 2.25 -19.63 5.99
CA GLY A 60 2.91 -20.32 4.89
C GLY A 60 2.73 -19.65 3.52
N ILE A 61 2.09 -18.48 3.46
CA ILE A 61 1.84 -17.74 2.21
C ILE A 61 3.16 -17.24 1.61
N VAL A 62 4.03 -16.67 2.45
CA VAL A 62 5.39 -16.28 2.07
C VAL A 62 6.37 -17.37 2.51
N ARG A 63 7.33 -17.72 1.62
CA ARG A 63 8.35 -18.72 1.96
C ARG A 63 9.15 -18.22 3.17
N ASP A 64 9.16 -18.99 4.25
CA ASP A 64 9.89 -18.66 5.47
C ASP A 64 11.40 -18.85 5.30
N VAL A 65 12.03 -17.98 4.51
CA VAL A 65 13.47 -17.95 4.29
C VAL A 65 14.16 -17.28 5.47
N GLY A 66 14.98 -18.04 6.21
CA GLY A 66 15.71 -17.48 7.34
C GLY A 66 14.85 -17.21 8.58
N GLY A 67 13.65 -17.79 8.68
CA GLY A 67 12.78 -17.70 9.86
C GLY A 67 12.17 -16.31 10.07
N ILE A 68 11.70 -15.67 9.01
CA ILE A 68 10.88 -14.45 9.02
C ILE A 68 9.62 -14.66 9.88
N GLY A 69 9.03 -15.86 9.86
CA GLY A 69 7.86 -16.24 10.66
C GLY A 69 8.12 -16.35 12.18
N ARG A 70 9.38 -16.21 12.62
CA ARG A 70 9.77 -16.34 14.04
C ARG A 70 9.76 -14.99 14.75
N VAL A 71 9.31 -15.04 15.99
CA VAL A 71 9.24 -13.90 16.90
C VAL A 71 10.32 -14.04 17.97
N SER A 72 10.89 -12.91 18.40
CA SER A 72 11.86 -12.87 19.50
C SER A 72 11.20 -13.18 20.84
N LYS A 73 12.01 -13.38 21.89
CA LYS A 73 11.53 -13.59 23.28
C LYS A 73 10.59 -12.47 23.76
N ASN A 74 10.76 -11.27 23.21
CA ASN A 74 9.99 -10.07 23.59
C ASN A 74 8.72 -9.87 22.74
N GLY A 75 8.33 -10.82 21.90
CA GLY A 75 7.16 -10.67 21.03
C GLY A 75 7.39 -9.87 19.73
N GLU A 76 8.63 -9.43 19.47
CA GLU A 76 8.97 -8.61 18.29
C GLU A 76 9.47 -9.42 17.08
N PRO A 77 8.98 -9.13 15.85
CA PRO A 77 9.40 -9.82 14.64
C PRO A 77 10.69 -9.25 14.05
N ARG A 78 11.82 -9.40 14.76
CA ARG A 78 13.12 -8.79 14.41
C ARG A 78 13.57 -9.08 12.98
N ARG A 79 13.37 -10.30 12.50
CA ARG A 79 13.78 -10.71 11.14
C ARG A 79 12.90 -10.06 10.07
N ALA A 80 11.59 -10.03 10.26
CA ALA A 80 10.69 -9.32 9.36
C ALA A 80 10.94 -7.80 9.36
N MET A 81 11.34 -7.23 10.51
CA MET A 81 11.74 -5.82 10.62
C MET A 81 13.00 -5.54 9.79
N LEU A 82 14.02 -6.38 9.88
CA LEU A 82 15.24 -6.23 9.08
C LEU A 82 14.96 -6.33 7.57
N VAL A 83 14.13 -7.28 7.14
CA VAL A 83 13.75 -7.41 5.73
C VAL A 83 12.99 -6.18 5.24
N SER A 84 11.99 -5.74 5.99
CA SER A 84 11.20 -4.55 5.62
C SER A 84 12.07 -3.29 5.61
N GLY A 85 12.96 -3.13 6.60
CA GLY A 85 13.91 -2.04 6.69
C GLY A 85 14.91 -2.04 5.53
N ALA A 86 15.41 -3.22 5.12
CA ALA A 86 16.28 -3.33 3.95
C ALA A 86 15.57 -2.91 2.66
N ILE A 87 14.30 -3.30 2.47
CA ILE A 87 13.49 -2.87 1.31
C ILE A 87 13.30 -1.35 1.30
N VAL A 88 12.97 -0.76 2.45
CA VAL A 88 12.83 0.71 2.57
C VAL A 88 14.16 1.40 2.28
N LEU A 89 15.27 0.88 2.79
CA LEU A 89 16.60 1.44 2.59
C LEU A 89 17.03 1.39 1.11
N LEU A 90 16.73 0.27 0.41
CA LEU A 90 16.90 0.17 -1.04
C LEU A 90 16.04 1.18 -1.80
N GLY A 91 14.81 1.42 -1.35
CA GLY A 91 13.95 2.46 -1.89
C GLY A 91 14.56 3.86 -1.71
N LEU A 92 15.09 4.17 -0.53
CA LEU A 92 15.72 5.46 -0.24
C LEU A 92 16.99 5.70 -1.07
N LEU A 93 17.75 4.64 -1.39
CA LEU A 93 18.95 4.72 -2.23
C LEU A 93 18.67 5.22 -3.66
N LEU A 94 17.43 5.09 -4.16
CA LEU A 94 17.04 5.61 -5.48
C LEU A 94 17.06 7.14 -5.54
N ARG A 95 16.97 7.84 -4.38
CA ARG A 95 17.02 9.31 -4.22
C ARG A 95 16.03 10.12 -5.09
N ASP A 96 15.09 9.46 -5.75
CA ASP A 96 14.08 10.08 -6.61
C ASP A 96 12.67 9.76 -6.11
N LEU A 97 12.10 10.71 -5.36
CA LEU A 97 10.74 10.60 -4.84
C LEU A 97 9.68 10.59 -5.96
N ASN A 98 9.96 11.26 -7.10
CA ASN A 98 9.03 11.33 -8.22
C ASN A 98 8.95 9.99 -8.97
N ALA A 99 9.99 9.16 -8.91
CA ALA A 99 9.95 7.79 -9.40
C ALA A 99 9.28 6.83 -8.40
N ILE A 100 9.50 7.01 -7.10
CA ILE A 100 8.97 6.13 -6.03
C ILE A 100 7.46 6.34 -5.81
N ALA A 101 6.99 7.59 -5.88
CA ALA A 101 5.59 7.91 -5.57
C ALA A 101 4.59 7.15 -6.48
N PRO A 102 4.72 7.16 -7.82
CA PRO A 102 3.83 6.40 -8.70
C PRO A 102 3.90 4.89 -8.42
N LEU A 103 5.09 4.35 -8.13
CA LEU A 103 5.28 2.93 -7.84
C LEU A 103 4.48 2.50 -6.60
N ILE A 104 4.61 3.25 -5.49
CA ILE A 104 3.86 2.99 -4.25
C ILE A 104 2.36 3.15 -4.49
N SER A 105 1.95 4.21 -5.18
CA SER A 105 0.54 4.44 -5.53
C SER A 105 -0.07 3.28 -6.32
N MET A 106 0.68 2.68 -7.25
CA MET A 106 0.20 1.50 -7.99
C MET A 106 -0.04 0.30 -7.07
N PHE A 107 0.87 0.00 -6.14
CA PHE A 107 0.68 -1.11 -5.19
C PHE A 107 -0.55 -0.90 -4.29
N PHE A 108 -0.80 0.32 -3.83
CA PHE A 108 -2.00 0.64 -3.05
C PHE A 108 -3.27 0.54 -3.88
N LEU A 109 -3.29 1.09 -5.11
CA LEU A 109 -4.44 0.98 -6.01
C LEU A 109 -4.77 -0.47 -6.35
N ILE A 110 -3.75 -1.32 -6.56
CA ILE A 110 -3.98 -2.76 -6.83
C ILE A 110 -4.58 -3.42 -5.59
N THR A 111 -4.02 -3.16 -4.41
CA THR A 111 -4.54 -3.72 -3.15
C THR A 111 -5.99 -3.31 -2.93
N TYR A 112 -6.33 -2.02 -3.11
CA TYR A 112 -7.70 -1.54 -2.99
C TYR A 112 -8.62 -2.11 -4.08
N GLY A 113 -8.15 -2.22 -5.32
CA GLY A 113 -8.90 -2.85 -6.41
C GLY A 113 -9.22 -4.31 -6.11
N VAL A 114 -8.22 -5.10 -5.68
CA VAL A 114 -8.39 -6.50 -5.31
C VAL A 114 -9.35 -6.66 -4.14
N ILE A 115 -9.24 -5.85 -3.08
CA ILE A 115 -10.18 -5.90 -1.94
C ILE A 115 -11.62 -5.66 -2.42
N ASN A 116 -11.85 -4.64 -3.25
CA ASN A 116 -13.18 -4.35 -3.79
C ASN A 116 -13.72 -5.49 -4.66
N VAL A 117 -12.88 -6.10 -5.49
CA VAL A 117 -13.25 -7.25 -6.32
C VAL A 117 -13.59 -8.47 -5.45
N VAL A 118 -12.78 -8.78 -4.44
CA VAL A 118 -13.03 -9.90 -3.52
C VAL A 118 -14.37 -9.71 -2.80
N VAL A 119 -14.63 -8.52 -2.26
CA VAL A 119 -15.91 -8.19 -1.62
C VAL A 119 -17.09 -8.35 -2.57
N LEU A 120 -16.95 -7.92 -3.84
CA LEU A 120 -17.99 -8.07 -4.85
C LEU A 120 -18.25 -9.54 -5.22
N LEU A 121 -17.20 -10.34 -5.36
CA LEU A 121 -17.28 -11.77 -5.68
C LEU A 121 -17.91 -12.57 -4.53
N GLU A 122 -17.39 -12.42 -3.31
CA GLU A 122 -17.91 -13.14 -2.13
C GLU A 122 -19.36 -12.77 -1.83
N GLY A 123 -19.71 -11.49 -1.97
CA GLY A 123 -21.09 -11.01 -1.82
C GLY A 123 -22.06 -11.44 -2.94
N SER A 124 -21.55 -11.83 -4.11
CA SER A 124 -22.37 -12.32 -5.24
C SER A 124 -22.51 -13.84 -5.22
N LEU A 125 -21.47 -14.57 -4.80
CA LEU A 125 -21.43 -16.02 -4.73
C LEU A 125 -22.09 -16.59 -3.46
N GLY A 126 -22.38 -15.76 -2.46
CA GLY A 126 -23.14 -16.17 -1.28
C GLY A 126 -22.43 -17.23 -0.43
N LEU A 127 -21.10 -17.14 -0.31
CA LEU A 127 -20.31 -18.07 0.50
C LEU A 127 -20.76 -18.03 1.97
N GLN A 128 -20.95 -19.19 2.59
CA GLN A 128 -21.37 -19.29 4.00
C GLN A 128 -20.37 -18.63 4.98
N SER A 129 -19.09 -18.54 4.61
CA SER A 129 -18.06 -17.83 5.37
C SER A 129 -18.20 -16.31 5.32
N TYR A 130 -18.90 -15.76 4.34
CA TYR A 130 -19.01 -14.32 4.12
C TYR A 130 -20.24 -13.75 4.86
N ARG A 131 -20.04 -13.32 6.11
CA ARG A 131 -21.07 -12.73 6.97
C ARG A 131 -20.71 -11.31 7.43
N PRO A 132 -20.76 -10.31 6.53
CA PRO A 132 -20.39 -8.93 6.88
C PRO A 132 -21.33 -8.33 7.92
N THR A 133 -20.78 -7.68 8.94
CA THR A 133 -21.54 -6.95 9.97
C THR A 133 -22.08 -5.63 9.46
N LEU A 134 -21.32 -4.96 8.57
CA LEU A 134 -21.72 -3.73 7.87
C LEU A 134 -22.30 -4.08 6.50
N ARG A 135 -23.57 -3.74 6.26
CA ARG A 135 -24.23 -3.97 4.97
C ARG A 135 -23.92 -2.83 4.00
N VAL A 136 -23.17 -3.12 2.96
CA VAL A 136 -22.83 -2.18 1.89
C VAL A 136 -23.55 -2.57 0.61
N SER A 137 -24.03 -1.59 -0.16
CA SER A 137 -24.59 -1.86 -1.49
C SER A 137 -23.50 -2.38 -2.42
N ARG A 138 -23.85 -3.32 -3.31
CA ARG A 138 -22.95 -3.88 -4.35
C ARG A 138 -22.37 -2.82 -5.26
N LEU A 139 -23.01 -1.66 -5.35
CA LEU A 139 -22.55 -0.54 -6.16
C LEU A 139 -21.26 0.08 -5.61
N VAL A 140 -21.05 0.09 -4.29
CA VAL A 140 -19.87 0.67 -3.66
C VAL A 140 -18.57 -0.06 -4.05
N PRO A 141 -18.45 -1.39 -3.87
CA PRO A 141 -17.24 -2.11 -4.29
C PRO A 141 -17.08 -2.12 -5.82
N LEU A 142 -18.16 -2.12 -6.59
CA LEU A 142 -18.08 -2.01 -8.05
C LEU A 142 -17.47 -0.67 -8.49
N MET A 143 -17.99 0.45 -7.97
CA MET A 143 -17.46 1.78 -8.24
C MET A 143 -16.03 1.93 -7.73
N GLY A 144 -15.71 1.34 -6.57
CA GLY A 144 -14.36 1.32 -6.02
C GLY A 144 -13.37 0.56 -6.90
N ALA A 145 -13.74 -0.63 -7.37
CA ALA A 145 -12.90 -1.43 -8.27
C ALA A 145 -12.67 -0.70 -9.60
N LEU A 146 -13.74 -0.21 -10.23
CA LEU A 146 -13.64 0.56 -11.48
C LEU A 146 -12.82 1.84 -11.29
N GLY A 147 -13.03 2.55 -10.18
CA GLY A 147 -12.27 3.75 -9.84
C GLY A 147 -10.79 3.48 -9.65
N CYS A 148 -10.43 2.37 -8.99
CA CYS A 148 -9.03 1.96 -8.85
C CYS A 148 -8.39 1.62 -10.20
N THR A 149 -9.09 0.84 -11.05
CA THR A 149 -8.62 0.51 -12.39
C THR A 149 -8.44 1.77 -13.24
N PHE A 150 -9.43 2.68 -13.22
CA PHE A 150 -9.37 3.93 -13.96
C PHE A 150 -8.22 4.84 -13.49
N ALA A 151 -8.03 4.98 -12.18
CA ALA A 151 -6.94 5.75 -11.60
C ALA A 151 -5.55 5.20 -12.01
N MET A 152 -5.40 3.87 -12.10
CA MET A 152 -4.14 3.27 -12.58
C MET A 152 -3.78 3.70 -14.00
N PHE A 153 -4.76 3.70 -14.91
CA PHE A 153 -4.56 4.14 -16.29
C PHE A 153 -4.20 5.62 -16.39
N ILE A 154 -4.76 6.47 -15.52
CA ILE A 154 -4.47 7.91 -15.49
C ILE A 154 -3.04 8.20 -15.04
N VAL A 155 -2.56 7.53 -13.99
CA VAL A 155 -1.26 7.87 -13.39
C VAL A 155 -0.11 7.45 -14.30
N ASN A 156 -0.02 6.15 -14.62
CA ASN A 156 1.00 5.66 -15.56
C ASN A 156 0.69 4.21 -15.98
N PRO A 157 0.32 3.95 -17.24
CA PRO A 157 -0.01 2.61 -17.70
C PRO A 157 1.21 1.66 -17.70
N THR A 158 2.42 2.15 -17.92
CA THR A 158 3.64 1.33 -17.95
C THR A 158 4.00 0.81 -16.57
N VAL A 159 4.00 1.68 -15.56
CA VAL A 159 4.27 1.30 -14.16
C VAL A 159 3.13 0.43 -13.61
N SER A 160 1.88 0.70 -14.02
CA SER A 160 0.73 -0.12 -13.67
C SER A 160 0.88 -1.56 -14.18
N LEU A 161 1.24 -1.76 -15.45
CA LEU A 161 1.47 -3.09 -16.01
C LEU A 161 2.60 -3.84 -15.30
N LEU A 162 3.69 -3.15 -14.96
CA LEU A 162 4.79 -3.74 -14.18
C LEU A 162 4.31 -4.21 -12.80
N SER A 163 3.63 -3.34 -12.05
CA SER A 163 3.11 -3.66 -10.72
C SER A 163 2.07 -4.78 -10.76
N LEU A 164 1.17 -4.76 -11.74
CA LEU A 164 0.20 -5.85 -11.97
C LEU A 164 0.92 -7.16 -12.29
N GLY A 165 1.96 -7.13 -13.12
CA GLY A 165 2.78 -8.31 -13.43
C GLY A 165 3.44 -8.90 -12.19
N VAL A 166 3.99 -8.05 -11.30
CA VAL A 166 4.56 -8.51 -10.02
C VAL A 166 3.50 -9.15 -9.14
N VAL A 167 2.34 -8.50 -8.95
CA VAL A 167 1.26 -9.03 -8.11
C VAL A 167 0.70 -10.33 -8.67
N PHE A 168 0.45 -10.39 -9.99
CA PHE A 168 -0.01 -11.60 -10.65
C PHE A 168 1.02 -12.72 -10.59
N GLY A 169 2.31 -12.40 -10.74
CA GLY A 169 3.41 -13.34 -10.57
C GLY A 169 3.46 -13.92 -9.16
N LEU A 170 3.35 -13.08 -8.13
CA LEU A 170 3.25 -13.51 -6.73
C LEU A 170 2.02 -14.40 -6.51
N TYR A 171 0.86 -14.00 -7.02
CA TYR A 171 -0.37 -14.78 -6.93
C TYR A 171 -0.23 -16.16 -7.63
N ALA A 172 0.34 -16.19 -8.83
CA ALA A 172 0.56 -17.43 -9.58
C ALA A 172 1.56 -18.36 -8.88
N VAL A 173 2.62 -17.80 -8.27
CA VAL A 173 3.57 -18.58 -7.45
C VAL A 173 2.86 -19.15 -6.22
N SER A 174 2.02 -18.37 -5.55
CA SER A 174 1.24 -18.84 -4.41
C SER A 174 0.24 -19.94 -4.81
N LEU A 175 -0.41 -19.80 -5.95
CA LEU A 175 -1.36 -20.79 -6.48
C LEU A 175 -0.66 -22.10 -6.88
N ARG A 176 0.49 -22.01 -7.58
CA ARG A 176 1.32 -23.18 -7.94
C ARG A 176 1.83 -23.95 -6.73
N ARG A 177 1.98 -23.29 -5.59
CA ARG A 177 2.38 -23.93 -4.33
C ARG A 177 1.24 -24.64 -3.59
N GLY A 178 0.02 -24.65 -4.13
CA GLY A 178 -1.09 -25.41 -3.56
C GLY A 178 -1.54 -24.91 -2.18
N LEU A 179 -1.33 -23.62 -1.88
CA LEU A 179 -1.62 -23.00 -0.58
C LEU A 179 -3.11 -22.95 -0.21
N GLY A 180 -4.00 -23.49 -1.04
CA GLY A 180 -5.39 -23.76 -0.67
C GLY A 180 -5.57 -24.72 0.52
N ARG A 181 -4.49 -25.30 1.06
CA ARG A 181 -4.47 -26.13 2.27
C ARG A 181 -3.69 -25.53 3.46
N ALA A 182 -2.94 -24.45 3.28
CA ALA A 182 -2.09 -23.88 4.34
C ALA A 182 -2.82 -22.84 5.21
N GLY A 183 -3.88 -22.22 4.67
CA GLY A 183 -4.76 -21.31 5.42
C GLY A 183 -5.83 -22.01 6.27
N ASP A 184 -5.82 -23.35 6.33
CA ASP A 184 -6.76 -24.16 7.12
C ASP A 184 -6.29 -24.37 8.57
N SER A 185 -5.46 -23.44 9.07
CA SER A 185 -5.06 -23.40 10.48
C SER A 185 -6.14 -22.65 11.25
N ARG A 186 -7.18 -23.41 11.63
CA ARG A 186 -8.03 -23.08 12.77
C ARG A 186 -7.21 -22.96 14.05
#